data_AF-A0A7V8AL34-F1
#
_entry.id   AF-A0A7V8AL34-F1
#
_cell.length_a   1.000
_cell.length_b   1.000
_cell.length_c   1.000
_cell.angle_alpha   90.00
_cell.angle_beta   90.00
_cell.angle_gamma   90.00
#
_symmetry.space_group_name_H-M   'P 1'
#
loop_
_entity.id
_entity.type
_entity.pdbx_description
1 polymer ?
#
loop_
_entity_poly.entity_id
_entity_poly.type
_entity_poly.pdbx_seq_one_letter_code
_entity_poly.pdbx_strand_id
1 'polypeptide(L)'
;MAEPIFGRPMNEISIGRLLGHLFKVTETFGMETQPQLLLLQKTMITAEGIGRHLAPDVNMWTLAHPLIENWIRETLGPEARLRQVVSDIASSFEKIPRLIAYSERTAAMFGSGGLRLHPETLAELIGRRGTRSAIITMLPWTLVVLLVVLLLSR
;
A
#
# COMPACT_ATOMS: atom_id res chain seq x y z
N MET A 1 -5.19 18.82 14.94
CA MET A 1 -6.50 19.50 14.77
C MET A 1 -7.71 18.68 15.26
N ALA A 2 -7.61 17.36 15.44
CA ALA A 2 -8.70 16.53 16.00
C ALA A 2 -8.78 16.54 17.55
N GLU A 3 -7.86 17.23 18.23
CA GLU A 3 -7.79 17.29 19.70
C GLU A 3 -9.09 17.74 20.43
N PRO A 4 -9.98 18.58 19.85
CA PRO A 4 -11.20 18.99 20.56
C PRO A 4 -12.29 17.91 20.70
N ILE A 5 -12.25 16.85 19.89
CA ILE A 5 -13.26 15.77 19.87
C ILE A 5 -12.84 14.52 20.65
N PHE A 6 -11.58 14.42 21.07
CA PHE A 6 -11.15 13.30 21.90
C PHE A 6 -11.67 13.47 23.33
N GLY A 7 -12.32 12.42 23.85
CA GLY A 7 -12.72 12.36 25.26
C GLY A 7 -14.09 12.97 25.61
N ARG A 8 -14.78 13.65 24.69
CA ARG A 8 -16.10 14.24 24.98
C ARG A 8 -17.28 13.31 24.59
N PRO A 9 -18.40 13.36 25.33
CA PRO A 9 -19.62 12.59 25.01
C PRO A 9 -20.31 13.05 23.72
N MET A 10 -21.19 12.20 23.17
CA MET A 10 -21.93 12.44 21.90
C MET A 10 -22.78 13.71 21.87
N ASN A 11 -23.27 14.16 23.02
CA ASN A 11 -24.04 15.41 23.15
C ASN A 11 -23.18 16.67 23.00
N GLU A 12 -21.86 16.60 23.22
CA GLU A 12 -20.93 17.73 23.17
C GLU A 12 -20.24 17.88 21.80
N ILE A 13 -20.20 16.82 20.99
CA ILE A 13 -19.54 16.81 19.68
C ILE A 13 -20.58 16.75 18.56
N SER A 14 -20.34 17.48 17.47
CA SER A 14 -21.09 17.29 16.22
C SER A 14 -20.15 17.05 15.03
N ILE A 15 -20.22 15.85 14.49
CA ILE A 15 -19.50 15.42 13.28
C ILE A 15 -20.07 16.17 12.07
N GLY A 16 -21.38 16.38 12.03
CA GLY A 16 -22.03 17.14 10.96
C GLY A 16 -21.55 18.60 10.86
N ARG A 17 -21.32 19.27 12.00
CA ARG A 17 -20.76 20.63 12.04
C ARG A 17 -19.29 20.66 11.65
N LEU A 18 -18.51 19.67 12.11
CA LEU A 18 -17.10 19.51 11.72
C LEU A 18 -16.93 19.33 10.21
N LEU A 19 -17.73 18.44 9.61
CA LEU A 19 -17.70 18.19 8.18
C LEU A 19 -18.16 19.41 7.38
N GLY A 20 -19.20 20.11 7.83
CA GLY A 20 -19.62 21.37 7.22
C GLY A 20 -18.55 22.46 7.27
N HIS A 21 -17.78 22.54 8.37
CA HIS A 21 -16.65 23.44 8.47
C HIS A 21 -15.54 23.08 7.47
N LEU A 22 -15.23 21.78 7.33
CA LEU A 22 -14.25 21.30 6.35
C LEU A 22 -14.64 21.71 4.92
N PHE A 23 -15.91 21.50 4.52
CA PHE A 23 -16.38 21.90 3.20
C PHE A 23 -16.32 23.39 2.96
N LYS A 24 -16.68 24.20 3.97
CA LYS A 24 -16.60 25.67 3.88
C LYS A 24 -15.16 26.15 3.71
N VAL A 25 -14.21 25.52 4.42
CA VAL A 25 -12.79 25.83 4.27
C VAL A 25 -12.32 25.44 2.85
N THR A 26 -12.67 24.25 2.36
CA THR A 26 -12.26 23.82 1.01
C THR A 26 -12.90 24.67 -0.10
N GLU A 27 -14.14 25.12 0.09
CA GLU A 27 -14.81 26.06 -0.82
C GLU A 27 -14.08 27.39 -0.89
N THR A 28 -13.49 27.86 0.23
CA THR A 28 -12.64 29.07 0.26
C THR A 28 -11.37 28.91 -0.59
N PHE A 29 -10.92 27.67 -0.85
CA PHE A 29 -9.81 27.35 -1.75
C PHE A 29 -10.26 27.06 -3.20
N GLY A 30 -11.51 27.36 -3.55
CA GLY A 30 -12.04 27.18 -4.90
C GLY A 30 -12.40 25.73 -5.25
N MET A 31 -12.58 24.85 -4.26
CA MET A 31 -13.05 23.49 -4.51
C MET A 31 -14.59 23.46 -4.55
N GLU A 32 -15.16 22.95 -5.64
CA GLU A 32 -16.59 22.69 -5.73
C GLU A 32 -16.99 21.51 -4.83
N THR A 33 -17.99 21.71 -3.98
CA THR A 33 -18.49 20.65 -3.11
C THR A 33 -19.40 19.71 -3.90
N GLN A 34 -19.03 18.44 -3.98
CA GLN A 34 -19.82 17.42 -4.66
C GLN A 34 -21.15 17.16 -3.93
N PRO A 35 -22.29 17.04 -4.63
CA PRO A 35 -23.59 16.77 -4.01
C PRO A 35 -23.64 15.49 -3.14
N GLN A 36 -22.85 14.48 -3.50
CA GLN A 36 -22.74 13.22 -2.78
C GLN A 36 -22.14 13.41 -1.38
N LEU A 37 -21.25 14.39 -1.22
CA LEU A 37 -20.65 14.75 0.07
C LEU A 37 -21.66 15.45 0.99
N LEU A 38 -22.57 16.24 0.42
CA LEU A 38 -23.69 16.83 1.16
C LEU A 38 -24.68 15.76 1.62
N LEU A 39 -24.94 14.74 0.80
CA LEU A 39 -25.77 13.60 1.20
C LEU A 39 -25.13 12.79 2.34
N LEU A 40 -23.81 12.53 2.24
CA LEU A 40 -23.05 11.90 3.32
C LEU A 40 -23.11 12.72 4.61
N GLN A 41 -23.02 14.05 4.52
CA GLN A 41 -23.16 14.92 5.69
C GLN A 41 -24.56 14.81 6.31
N LYS A 42 -25.62 14.75 5.50
CA LYS A 42 -26.99 14.56 5.98
C LYS A 42 -27.17 13.22 6.69
N THR A 43 -26.65 12.12 6.12
CA THR A 43 -26.74 10.80 6.75
C THR A 43 -25.96 10.75 8.05
N MET A 44 -24.78 11.36 8.11
CA MET A 44 -23.99 11.50 9.34
C MET A 44 -24.74 12.29 10.42
N ILE A 45 -25.39 13.41 10.06
CA ILE A 45 -26.23 14.17 11.00
C ILE A 45 -27.40 13.33 11.52
N THR A 46 -28.05 12.56 10.64
CA THR A 46 -29.12 11.64 11.06
C THR A 46 -28.62 10.58 12.03
N ALA A 47 -27.48 9.94 11.73
CA ALA A 47 -26.87 8.94 12.61
C ALA A 47 -26.46 9.53 13.96
N GLU A 48 -25.88 10.73 13.97
CA GLU A 48 -25.55 11.50 15.17
C GLU A 48 -26.79 11.81 16.01
N GLY A 49 -27.89 12.23 15.37
CA GLY A 49 -29.17 12.48 16.04
C GLY A 49 -29.74 11.23 16.72
N ILE A 50 -29.70 10.09 16.02
CA ILE A 50 -30.12 8.79 16.58
C ILE A 50 -29.23 8.41 17.77
N GLY A 51 -27.91 8.51 17.62
CA GLY A 51 -26.95 8.19 18.67
C GLY A 51 -27.14 9.05 19.92
N ARG A 52 -27.38 10.35 19.77
CA ARG A 52 -27.66 11.26 20.90
C ARG A 52 -28.97 10.94 21.61
N HIS A 53 -30.00 10.49 20.90
CA HIS A 53 -31.27 10.12 21.53
C HIS A 53 -31.15 8.82 22.32
N LEU A 54 -30.41 7.84 21.80
CA LEU A 54 -30.29 6.51 22.39
C LEU A 54 -29.27 6.46 23.55
N ALA A 55 -28.14 7.13 23.40
CA ALA A 55 -27.00 7.00 24.31
C ALA A 55 -26.22 8.33 24.43
N PRO A 56 -26.80 9.37 25.08
CA PRO A 56 -26.25 10.73 25.08
C PRO A 56 -24.87 10.86 25.74
N ASP A 57 -24.61 10.07 26.78
CA ASP A 57 -23.40 10.15 27.61
C ASP A 57 -22.26 9.27 27.09
N VAL A 58 -22.51 8.51 26.03
CA VAL A 58 -21.50 7.61 25.46
C VAL A 58 -20.49 8.39 24.64
N ASN A 59 -19.24 7.94 24.68
CA ASN A 59 -18.15 8.49 23.90
C ASN A 59 -17.92 7.62 22.65
N MET A 60 -18.20 8.16 21.45
CA MET A 60 -18.00 7.45 20.16
C MET A 60 -16.57 6.95 19.97
N TRP A 61 -15.55 7.70 20.41
CA TRP A 61 -14.15 7.27 20.25
C TRP A 61 -13.88 6.00 21.07
N THR A 62 -14.41 5.93 22.29
CA THR A 62 -14.23 4.75 23.15
C THR A 62 -14.91 3.52 22.53
N LEU A 63 -16.06 3.70 21.88
CA LEU A 63 -16.73 2.63 21.13
C LEU A 63 -15.96 2.22 19.86
N ALA A 64 -15.44 3.19 19.11
CA ALA A 64 -14.77 2.96 17.83
C ALA A 64 -13.34 2.41 17.99
N HIS A 65 -12.66 2.72 19.11
CA HIS A 65 -11.27 2.34 19.34
C HIS A 65 -10.99 0.85 19.14
N PRO A 66 -11.67 -0.10 19.82
CA PRO A 66 -11.37 -1.52 19.64
C PRO A 66 -11.68 -2.01 18.23
N LEU A 67 -12.67 -1.43 17.55
CA LEU A 67 -13.00 -1.76 16.16
C LEU A 67 -11.85 -1.36 15.22
N ILE A 68 -11.33 -0.14 15.39
CA ILE A 68 -10.20 0.37 14.61
C ILE A 68 -8.94 -0.45 14.92
N GLU A 69 -8.68 -0.76 16.19
CA GLU A 69 -7.51 -1.56 16.59
C GLU A 69 -7.54 -2.95 15.97
N ASN A 70 -8.68 -3.64 16.03
CA ASN A 70 -8.87 -4.95 15.40
C ASN A 70 -8.70 -4.87 13.88
N TRP A 71 -9.33 -3.87 13.24
CA TRP A 71 -9.20 -3.69 11.79
C TRP A 71 -7.75 -3.40 11.36
N ILE A 72 -7.01 -2.57 12.11
CA ILE A 72 -5.59 -2.30 11.85
C ILE A 72 -4.78 -3.60 12.01
N ARG A 73 -5.04 -4.38 13.06
CA ARG A 73 -4.36 -5.65 13.28
C ARG A 73 -4.62 -6.64 12.14
N GLU A 74 -5.86 -6.73 11.67
CA GLU A 74 -6.26 -7.63 10.60
C GLU A 74 -5.78 -7.19 9.22
N THR A 75 -5.72 -5.87 8.96
CA THR A 75 -5.44 -5.33 7.63
C THR A 75 -3.96 -4.96 7.45
N LEU A 76 -3.34 -4.39 8.49
CA LEU A 76 -1.98 -3.87 8.46
C LEU A 76 -0.99 -4.70 9.29
N GLY A 77 -1.48 -5.75 9.96
CA GLY A 77 -0.69 -6.62 10.82
C GLY A 77 0.33 -7.46 10.05
N PRO A 78 1.30 -8.04 10.79
CA PRO A 78 2.38 -8.85 10.20
C PRO A 78 1.84 -10.09 9.46
N GLU A 79 0.76 -10.69 9.95
CA GLU A 79 0.10 -11.84 9.31
C GLU A 79 -0.50 -11.48 7.94
N ALA A 80 -1.17 -10.33 7.84
CA ALA A 80 -1.72 -9.83 6.59
C ALA A 80 -0.62 -9.51 5.57
N ARG A 81 0.48 -8.90 6.04
CA ARG A 81 1.66 -8.64 5.20
C ARG A 81 2.30 -9.94 4.71
N LEU A 82 2.42 -10.95 5.57
CA LEU A 82 2.99 -12.23 5.19
C LEU A 82 2.12 -12.94 4.15
N ARG A 83 0.79 -12.92 4.34
CA ARG A 83 -0.17 -13.45 3.36
C ARG A 83 -0.03 -12.75 2.00
N GLN A 84 0.12 -11.43 2.00
CA GLN A 84 0.34 -10.66 0.78
C GLN A 84 1.64 -11.09 0.09
N VAL A 85 2.76 -11.20 0.83
CA VAL A 85 4.05 -11.63 0.29
C VAL A 85 3.97 -13.04 -0.30
N VAL A 86 3.32 -13.99 0.39
CA VAL A 86 3.13 -15.36 -0.12
C VAL A 86 2.30 -15.35 -1.40
N SER A 87 1.22 -14.57 -1.43
CA SER A 87 0.38 -14.40 -2.62
C SER A 87 1.17 -13.80 -3.80
N ASP A 88 1.98 -12.79 -3.53
CA ASP A 88 2.80 -12.12 -4.54
C ASP A 88 3.87 -13.07 -5.10
N ILE A 89 4.50 -13.87 -4.23
CA ILE A 89 5.45 -14.91 -4.63
C ILE A 89 4.74 -15.97 -5.49
N ALA A 90 3.60 -16.50 -5.03
CA ALA A 90 2.84 -17.52 -5.76
C ALA A 90 2.44 -17.02 -7.16
N SER A 91 1.90 -15.81 -7.26
CA SER A 91 1.54 -15.19 -8.55
C SER A 91 2.75 -14.91 -9.45
N SER A 92 3.94 -14.74 -8.86
CA SER A 92 5.18 -14.58 -9.61
C SER A 92 5.68 -15.92 -10.16
N PHE A 93 5.53 -17.01 -9.40
CA PHE A 93 5.84 -18.37 -9.87
C PHE A 93 5.01 -18.77 -11.08
N GLU A 94 3.73 -18.40 -11.13
CA GLU A 94 2.87 -18.63 -12.31
C GLU A 94 3.39 -17.97 -13.59
N LYS A 95 4.22 -16.93 -13.47
CA LYS A 95 4.80 -16.20 -14.62
C LYS A 95 6.12 -16.82 -15.10
N ILE A 96 6.79 -17.65 -14.28
CA ILE A 96 8.09 -18.26 -14.63
C ILE A 96 8.00 -19.11 -15.91
N PRO A 97 7.02 -20.01 -16.10
CA PRO A 97 6.93 -20.81 -17.32
C PRO A 97 6.78 -19.95 -18.58
N ARG A 98 6.09 -18.81 -18.48
CA ARG A 98 5.98 -17.86 -19.61
C ARG A 98 7.33 -17.25 -19.93
N LEU A 99 8.10 -16.84 -18.93
CA LEU A 99 9.45 -16.29 -19.12
C LEU A 99 10.39 -17.33 -19.74
N ILE A 100 10.31 -18.59 -19.32
CA ILE A 100 11.09 -19.69 -19.92
C ILE A 100 10.69 -19.88 -21.39
N ALA A 101 9.39 -19.94 -21.69
CA ALA A 101 8.90 -20.07 -23.05
C ALA A 101 9.30 -18.88 -23.95
N TYR A 102 9.33 -17.65 -23.43
CA TYR A 102 9.89 -16.50 -24.15
C TYR A 102 11.38 -16.69 -24.41
N SER A 103 12.15 -17.13 -23.39
CA SER A 103 13.59 -17.35 -23.52
C SER A 103 13.94 -18.42 -24.55
N GLU A 104 13.19 -19.52 -24.61
CA GLU A 104 13.38 -20.59 -25.59
C GLU A 104 13.06 -20.10 -27.00
N ARG A 105 12.00 -19.29 -27.17
CA ARG A 105 11.67 -18.69 -28.47
C ARG A 105 12.74 -17.70 -28.91
N THR A 106 13.24 -16.86 -28.02
CA THR A 106 14.33 -15.92 -28.34
C THR A 106 15.63 -16.68 -28.64
N ALA A 107 15.95 -17.72 -27.87
CA ALA A 107 17.11 -18.58 -28.11
C ALA A 107 17.00 -19.35 -29.43
N ALA A 108 15.83 -19.84 -29.80
CA ALA A 108 15.58 -20.49 -31.08
C ALA A 108 15.69 -19.50 -32.26
N MET A 109 15.26 -18.25 -32.09
CA MET A 109 15.52 -17.18 -33.06
C MET A 109 17.02 -16.89 -33.20
N PHE A 110 17.79 -16.92 -32.10
CA PHE A 110 19.25 -16.78 -32.15
C PHE A 110 19.97 -17.97 -32.77
N GLY A 111 19.47 -19.19 -32.54
CA GLY A 111 20.05 -20.42 -33.08
C GLY A 111 19.79 -20.64 -34.58
N SER A 112 18.76 -20.01 -35.14
CA SER A 112 18.37 -20.18 -36.55
C SER A 112 18.76 -18.99 -37.46
N GLY A 113 19.08 -17.83 -36.90
CA GLY A 113 19.54 -16.66 -37.66
C GLY A 113 20.27 -15.68 -36.75
N GLY A 114 21.61 -15.73 -36.77
CA GLY A 114 22.47 -15.00 -35.85
C GLY A 114 22.11 -13.51 -35.70
N LEU A 115 22.08 -13.05 -34.45
CA LEU A 115 22.01 -11.65 -34.07
C LEU A 115 23.14 -10.86 -34.76
N ARG A 116 22.80 -9.97 -35.69
CA ARG A 116 23.72 -8.93 -36.17
C ARG A 116 23.87 -7.87 -35.07
N LEU A 117 24.59 -8.20 -34.01
CA LEU A 117 25.04 -7.21 -33.04
C LEU A 117 26.10 -6.37 -33.77
N HIS A 118 25.81 -5.08 -33.94
CA HIS A 118 26.74 -4.15 -34.56
C HIS A 118 28.05 -4.17 -33.74
N PRO A 119 29.23 -4.36 -34.37
CA PRO A 119 30.51 -4.54 -33.67
C PRO A 119 30.85 -3.36 -32.73
N GLU A 120 30.31 -2.18 -33.02
CA GLU A 120 30.47 -0.98 -32.19
C GLU A 120 29.81 -1.11 -30.81
N THR A 121 28.64 -1.78 -30.71
CA THR A 121 27.96 -2.00 -29.43
C THR A 121 28.68 -3.03 -28.55
N LEU A 122 29.34 -4.02 -29.18
CA LEU A 122 30.15 -5.02 -28.48
C LEU A 122 31.45 -4.42 -27.95
N ALA A 123 32.11 -3.55 -28.71
CA ALA A 123 33.31 -2.85 -28.28
C ALA A 123 33.04 -1.95 -27.06
N GLU A 124 31.87 -1.30 -27.02
CA GLU A 124 31.46 -0.43 -25.91
C GLU A 124 31.09 -1.21 -24.63
N LEU A 125 30.45 -2.39 -24.76
CA LEU A 125 30.16 -3.27 -23.61
C LEU A 125 31.41 -3.94 -23.04
N ILE A 126 32.35 -4.34 -23.90
CA ILE A 126 33.57 -5.04 -23.49
C ILE A 126 34.59 -4.07 -22.88
N GLY A 127 34.64 -2.81 -23.35
CA GLY A 127 35.54 -1.78 -22.85
C GLY A 127 35.28 -1.28 -21.41
N ARG A 128 34.11 -1.61 -20.82
CA ARG A 128 33.72 -1.14 -19.48
C ARG A 128 33.87 -2.16 -18.35
N ARG A 129 34.29 -3.41 -18.63
CA ARG A 129 34.40 -4.48 -17.62
C ARG A 129 35.79 -4.54 -16.96
N GLY A 130 36.31 -3.38 -16.55
CA GLY A 130 37.54 -3.27 -15.75
C GLY A 130 37.28 -3.65 -14.29
N THR A 131 37.60 -4.90 -13.95
CA THR A 131 38.12 -5.44 -12.67
C THR A 131 37.91 -4.64 -11.37
N ARG A 132 36.72 -4.13 -11.10
CA ARG A 132 36.32 -3.69 -9.76
C ARG A 132 34.90 -4.14 -9.54
N SER A 133 34.69 -4.96 -8.50
CA SER A 133 33.41 -5.27 -7.88
C SER A 133 32.73 -6.62 -8.19
N ALA A 134 33.45 -7.74 -8.00
CA ALA A 134 32.77 -8.99 -7.62
C ALA A 134 32.22 -8.90 -6.17
N ILE A 135 32.90 -8.13 -5.30
CA ILE A 135 32.56 -8.00 -3.89
C ILE A 135 31.31 -7.13 -3.66
N ILE A 136 31.11 -6.02 -4.40
CA ILE A 136 29.90 -5.16 -4.22
C ILE A 136 28.69 -5.79 -4.91
N THR A 137 28.88 -6.62 -5.95
CA THR A 137 27.76 -7.36 -6.58
C THR A 137 27.29 -8.56 -5.74
N MET A 138 28.18 -9.21 -4.96
CA MET A 138 27.82 -10.35 -4.10
C MET A 138 27.28 -9.95 -2.71
N LEU A 139 27.65 -8.77 -2.20
CA LEU A 139 27.19 -8.25 -0.91
C LEU A 139 25.66 -8.25 -0.72
N PRO A 140 24.82 -7.79 -1.67
CA PRO A 140 23.36 -7.83 -1.49
C PRO A 140 22.81 -9.25 -1.42
N TRP A 141 23.41 -10.22 -2.13
CA TRP A 141 22.96 -11.62 -2.10
C TRP A 141 23.22 -12.27 -0.75
N THR A 142 24.33 -11.96 -0.09
CA THR A 142 24.62 -12.47 1.26
C THR A 142 23.61 -11.96 2.29
N LEU A 143 23.18 -10.70 2.17
CA LEU A 143 22.21 -10.07 3.08
C LEU A 143 20.82 -10.66 2.90
N VAL A 144 20.41 -10.92 1.65
CA VAL A 144 19.16 -11.63 1.33
C VAL A 144 19.15 -13.04 1.91
N VAL A 145 20.23 -13.81 1.75
CA VAL A 145 20.33 -15.17 2.30
C VAL A 145 20.26 -15.15 3.83
N LEU A 146 20.95 -14.21 4.48
CA LEU A 146 20.96 -14.11 5.94
C LEU A 146 19.58 -13.71 6.49
N LEU A 147 18.87 -12.81 5.80
CA LEU A 147 17.51 -12.39 6.17
C LEU A 147 16.51 -13.56 6.05
N VAL A 148 16.63 -14.38 5.00
CA VAL A 148 15.78 -15.57 4.80
C VAL A 148 16.03 -16.60 5.91
N VAL A 149 17.29 -16.87 6.26
CA VAL A 149 17.63 -17.81 7.34
C VAL A 149 17.11 -17.33 8.71
N LEU A 150 17.18 -16.02 8.98
CA LEU A 150 16.68 -15.44 10.23
C LEU A 150 15.15 -15.49 10.34
N LEU A 151 14.44 -15.41 9.21
CA LEU A 151 12.97 -15.54 9.13
C LEU A 151 12.48 -16.99 9.29
N LEU A 152 13.30 -17.97 8.90
CA LEU A 152 13.01 -19.41 9.02
C LEU A 152 13.35 -20.00 10.39
N SER A 153 14.06 -19.25 11.26
CA SER A 153 14.52 -19.69 12.58
C SER A 153 13.71 -19.08 13.75
N ARG A 154 12.55 -18.48 13.45
CA ARG A 154 11.56 -17.98 14.41
C ARG A 154 10.23 -18.67 14.23
#